data_AF-K0SRS3-F1
#
_entry.id   AF-K0SRS3-F1
#
_cell.length_a   1.000
_cell.length_b   1.000
_cell.length_c   1.000
_cell.angle_alpha   90.00
_cell.angle_beta   90.00
_cell.angle_gamma   90.00
#
_symmetry.space_group_name_H-M   'P 1'
#
loop_
_entity.id
_entity.type
_entity.pdbx_description
1 polymer ?
#
loop_
_entity_poly.entity_id
_entity_poly.type
_entity_poly.pdbx_seq_one_letter_code
_entity_poly.pdbx_strand_id
1 'polypeptide(L)'
;LKEGLKVIGGCAFINCSALRSVTIPSTVTELGSCAFFGCSNLSEVILLNGERFLNQEFVARGVREEQGLLDQGALDGILFDENRNFAFSNCPLMTAVKISISFAVSERMTRLPHERRVSVLERIRNLLRIELLQDGNVLACFPVVNRVHNDEAGDYSDDEAEGVQDTNIETARSLHQVLQMIAFHELKESSIVIELAMWKSRIDGDRARADCRVPIPDPAKSLIMEYCGFAGFLTPAIEGA
;
A
#
# COMPACT_ATOMS: atom_id res chain seq x y z
N LEU A 1 14.61 -7.20 -15.13
CA LEU A 1 13.84 -7.17 -16.41
C LEU A 1 13.72 -5.71 -16.86
N LYS A 2 13.49 -5.43 -18.15
CA LYS A 2 13.45 -4.04 -18.67
C LYS A 2 12.01 -3.50 -18.72
N GLU A 3 11.86 -2.21 -18.46
CA GLU A 3 10.63 -1.48 -18.74
C GLU A 3 10.25 -1.58 -20.22
N GLY A 4 8.95 -1.71 -20.48
CA GLY A 4 8.40 -1.98 -21.82
C GLY A 4 8.13 -3.46 -22.08
N LEU A 5 8.67 -4.38 -21.28
CA LEU A 5 8.32 -5.81 -21.34
C LEU A 5 6.84 -6.00 -20.97
N LYS A 6 6.08 -6.68 -21.83
CA LYS A 6 4.64 -6.93 -21.62
C LYS A 6 4.32 -8.31 -21.08
N VAL A 7 5.04 -9.32 -21.56
CA VAL A 7 4.75 -10.73 -21.25
C VAL A 7 6.04 -11.42 -20.83
N ILE A 8 5.97 -12.19 -19.75
CA ILE A 8 6.98 -13.20 -19.41
C ILE A 8 6.38 -14.55 -19.82
N GLY A 9 6.98 -15.22 -20.81
CA GLY A 9 6.42 -16.44 -21.37
C GLY A 9 6.35 -17.61 -20.37
N GLY A 10 5.52 -18.59 -20.68
CA GLY A 10 5.42 -19.82 -19.90
C GLY A 10 6.77 -20.52 -19.80
N CYS A 11 7.09 -21.05 -18.61
CA CYS A 11 8.35 -21.71 -18.29
C CYS A 11 9.64 -20.89 -18.54
N ALA A 12 9.56 -19.56 -18.71
CA ALA A 12 10.71 -18.73 -19.11
C ALA A 12 11.94 -18.86 -18.21
N PHE A 13 11.73 -19.08 -16.91
CA PHE A 13 12.76 -19.24 -15.89
C PHE A 13 12.60 -20.54 -15.10
N ILE A 14 11.96 -21.56 -15.69
CA ILE A 14 11.74 -22.85 -15.01
C ILE A 14 13.06 -23.46 -14.49
N ASN A 15 13.06 -23.91 -13.24
CA ASN A 15 14.19 -24.51 -12.54
C ASN A 15 15.48 -23.66 -12.54
N CYS A 16 15.36 -22.33 -12.66
CA CYS A 16 16.52 -21.45 -12.63
C CYS A 16 17.09 -21.32 -11.22
N SER A 17 17.93 -22.27 -10.82
CA SER A 17 18.55 -22.31 -9.48
C SER A 17 19.52 -21.15 -9.21
N ALA A 18 19.95 -20.41 -10.22
CA ALA A 18 20.78 -19.22 -10.03
C ALA A 18 19.96 -17.96 -9.68
N LEU A 19 18.65 -17.97 -9.97
CA LEU A 19 17.78 -16.81 -9.77
C LEU A 19 17.50 -16.63 -8.28
N ARG A 20 17.98 -15.52 -7.70
CA ARG A 20 17.79 -15.18 -6.28
C ARG A 20 16.70 -14.13 -6.05
N SER A 21 16.60 -13.18 -6.95
CA SER A 21 15.59 -12.14 -6.93
C SER A 21 15.09 -11.82 -8.34
N VAL A 22 13.84 -11.39 -8.43
CA VAL A 22 13.25 -10.90 -9.67
C VAL A 22 12.41 -9.65 -9.41
N THR A 23 12.66 -8.61 -10.20
CA THR A 23 11.83 -7.42 -10.26
C THR A 23 10.99 -7.47 -11.53
N ILE A 24 9.68 -7.56 -11.37
CA ILE A 24 8.68 -7.54 -12.44
C ILE A 24 8.29 -6.07 -12.71
N PRO A 25 8.63 -5.53 -13.90
CA PRO A 25 8.37 -4.16 -14.30
C PRO A 25 6.87 -3.83 -14.31
N SER A 26 6.54 -2.54 -14.20
CA SER A 26 5.13 -2.11 -14.18
C SER A 26 4.41 -2.41 -15.50
N THR A 27 5.16 -2.51 -16.60
CA THR A 27 4.62 -2.80 -17.93
C THR A 27 4.22 -4.25 -18.15
N VAL A 28 4.63 -5.19 -17.31
CA VAL A 28 4.29 -6.61 -17.45
C VAL A 28 2.83 -6.79 -17.09
N THR A 29 2.05 -7.32 -18.03
CA THR A 29 0.62 -7.56 -17.87
C THR A 29 0.28 -9.03 -17.71
N GLU A 30 1.22 -9.92 -18.06
CA GLU A 30 1.01 -11.37 -18.12
C GLU A 30 2.28 -12.13 -17.71
N LEU A 31 2.10 -13.10 -16.81
CA LEU A 31 3.06 -14.17 -16.51
C LEU A 31 2.51 -15.47 -17.07
N GLY A 32 3.25 -16.11 -17.96
CA GLY A 32 2.86 -17.40 -18.51
C GLY A 32 2.94 -18.50 -17.46
N SER A 33 2.22 -19.60 -17.73
CA SER A 33 2.18 -20.78 -16.86
C SER A 33 3.59 -21.24 -16.45
N CYS A 34 3.77 -21.47 -15.15
CA CYS A 34 5.03 -21.96 -14.56
C CYS A 34 6.27 -21.09 -14.90
N ALA A 35 6.10 -19.80 -15.18
CA ALA A 35 7.19 -18.91 -15.60
C ALA A 35 8.43 -18.96 -14.68
N PHE A 36 8.25 -19.15 -13.37
CA PHE A 36 9.32 -19.24 -12.38
C PHE A 36 9.27 -20.55 -11.58
N PHE A 37 8.60 -21.58 -12.09
CA PHE A 37 8.44 -22.85 -11.38
C PHE A 37 9.80 -23.45 -10.99
N GLY A 38 9.95 -23.88 -9.74
CA GLY A 38 11.13 -24.61 -9.29
C GLY A 38 12.40 -23.76 -9.14
N CYS A 39 12.30 -22.43 -9.10
CA CYS A 39 13.44 -21.55 -8.80
C CYS A 39 13.85 -21.70 -7.32
N SER A 40 14.64 -22.71 -7.01
CA SER A 40 14.94 -23.14 -5.63
C SER A 40 15.64 -22.08 -4.77
N ASN A 41 16.38 -21.15 -5.37
CA ASN A 41 17.07 -20.07 -4.67
C ASN A 41 16.34 -18.72 -4.74
N LEU A 42 15.16 -18.66 -5.36
CA LEU A 42 14.39 -17.43 -5.47
C LEU A 42 13.79 -17.08 -4.11
N SER A 43 14.29 -16.01 -3.50
CA SER A 43 13.84 -15.53 -2.18
C SER A 43 13.08 -14.21 -2.24
N GLU A 44 13.24 -13.44 -3.33
CA GLU A 44 12.66 -12.11 -3.44
C GLU A 44 11.97 -11.89 -4.79
N VAL A 45 10.68 -11.54 -4.73
CA VAL A 45 9.89 -11.12 -5.89
C VAL A 45 9.37 -9.71 -5.63
N ILE A 46 9.66 -8.79 -6.55
CA ILE A 46 9.22 -7.40 -6.46
C ILE A 46 8.28 -7.09 -7.65
N LEU A 47 7.05 -6.70 -7.36
CA LEU A 47 6.08 -6.23 -8.34
C LEU A 47 6.07 -4.69 -8.36
N LEU A 48 6.43 -4.08 -9.49
CA LEU A 48 6.47 -2.61 -9.59
C LEU A 48 5.10 -1.97 -9.88
N ASN A 49 4.10 -2.74 -10.32
CA ASN A 49 2.77 -2.22 -10.66
C ASN A 49 1.80 -2.16 -9.47
N GLY A 50 2.22 -1.57 -8.34
CA GLY A 50 1.37 -1.56 -7.15
C GLY A 50 0.03 -0.83 -7.31
N GLU A 51 -0.06 0.15 -8.21
CA GLU A 51 -1.32 0.86 -8.50
C GLU A 51 -2.43 -0.09 -9.00
N ARG A 52 -2.04 -1.17 -9.70
CA ARG A 52 -2.97 -2.20 -10.17
C ARG A 52 -3.38 -3.18 -9.07
N PHE A 53 -2.50 -3.46 -8.11
CA PHE A 53 -2.70 -4.52 -7.12
C PHE A 53 -3.24 -4.00 -5.79
N LEU A 54 -3.23 -2.69 -5.58
CA LEU A 54 -3.75 -2.07 -4.36
C LEU A 54 -5.12 -1.44 -4.62
N ASN A 55 -6.02 -1.62 -3.65
CA ASN A 55 -7.33 -1.03 -3.68
C ASN A 55 -7.24 0.51 -3.59
N GLN A 56 -7.70 1.20 -4.63
CA GLN A 56 -7.63 2.66 -4.71
C GLN A 56 -8.52 3.35 -3.67
N GLU A 57 -9.65 2.74 -3.29
CA GLU A 57 -10.49 3.26 -2.20
C GLU A 57 -9.75 3.22 -0.86
N PHE A 58 -8.93 2.18 -0.63
CA PHE A 58 -8.05 2.12 0.54
C PHE A 58 -7.00 3.23 0.50
N VAL A 59 -6.34 3.43 -0.65
CA VAL A 59 -5.31 4.49 -0.77
C VAL A 59 -5.90 5.88 -0.55
N ALA A 60 -7.16 6.09 -0.98
CA ALA A 60 -7.87 7.35 -0.81
C ALA A 60 -8.43 7.57 0.60
N ARG A 61 -9.00 6.53 1.24
CA ARG A 61 -9.81 6.67 2.48
C ARG A 61 -9.24 5.95 3.71
N GLY A 62 -8.22 5.10 3.53
CA GLY A 62 -7.60 4.33 4.61
C GLY A 62 -8.31 3.01 4.94
N VAL A 63 -8.01 2.46 6.12
CA VAL A 63 -8.57 1.18 6.57
C VAL A 63 -10.05 1.34 6.92
N ARG A 64 -10.94 0.71 6.16
CA ARG A 64 -12.33 0.43 6.57
C ARG A 64 -12.43 -1.06 6.87
N GLU A 65 -13.16 -1.44 7.92
CA GLU A 65 -13.21 -2.83 8.42
C GLU A 65 -13.64 -3.86 7.35
N GLU A 66 -14.29 -3.40 6.28
CA GLU A 66 -14.86 -4.25 5.21
C GLU A 66 -14.01 -4.33 3.92
N GLN A 67 -12.99 -3.48 3.72
CA GLN A 67 -12.18 -3.46 2.49
C GLN A 67 -10.72 -3.88 2.72
N GLY A 68 -10.29 -4.93 2.02
CA GLY A 68 -8.89 -5.37 1.97
C GLY A 68 -7.99 -4.42 1.17
N LEU A 69 -6.72 -4.36 1.53
CA LEU A 69 -5.69 -3.55 0.85
C LEU A 69 -5.38 -4.08 -0.56
N LEU A 70 -5.34 -5.40 -0.74
CA LEU A 70 -5.03 -6.03 -2.01
C LEU A 70 -6.29 -6.15 -2.89
N ASP A 71 -6.17 -5.78 -4.16
CA ASP A 71 -7.07 -6.22 -5.21
C ASP A 71 -6.68 -7.64 -5.63
N GLN A 72 -7.27 -8.64 -4.96
CA GLN A 72 -6.94 -10.05 -5.20
C GLN A 72 -7.27 -10.47 -6.63
N GLY A 73 -8.31 -9.92 -7.25
CA GLY A 73 -8.63 -10.25 -8.65
C GLY A 73 -7.54 -9.79 -9.61
N ALA A 74 -7.03 -8.56 -9.41
CA ALA A 74 -5.96 -8.02 -10.23
C ALA A 74 -4.61 -8.72 -9.99
N LEU A 75 -4.34 -9.08 -8.73
CA LEU A 75 -3.12 -9.76 -8.31
C LEU A 75 -3.10 -11.21 -8.78
N ASP A 76 -4.17 -11.95 -8.54
CA ASP A 76 -4.29 -13.34 -8.93
C ASP A 76 -4.26 -13.49 -10.45
N GLY A 77 -4.89 -12.56 -11.19
CA GLY A 77 -4.84 -12.55 -12.66
C GLY A 77 -3.45 -12.31 -13.26
N ILE A 78 -2.44 -11.93 -12.47
CA ILE A 78 -1.03 -11.91 -12.90
C ILE A 78 -0.25 -13.10 -12.35
N LEU A 79 -0.55 -13.54 -11.13
CA LEU A 79 0.24 -14.54 -10.42
C LEU A 79 -0.19 -15.98 -10.71
N PHE A 80 -1.43 -16.20 -11.15
CA PHE A 80 -1.97 -17.51 -11.47
C PHE A 80 -2.33 -17.62 -12.95
N ASP A 81 -2.12 -18.80 -13.50
CA ASP A 81 -2.60 -19.13 -14.84
C ASP A 81 -4.09 -19.56 -14.82
N GLU A 82 -4.63 -19.86 -16.02
CA GLU A 82 -6.00 -20.34 -16.21
C GLU A 82 -6.34 -21.61 -15.42
N ASN A 83 -5.33 -22.41 -15.07
CA ASN A 83 -5.46 -23.64 -14.31
C ASN A 83 -5.20 -23.43 -12.81
N ARG A 84 -5.09 -22.18 -12.35
CA ARG A 84 -4.73 -21.79 -10.98
C ARG A 84 -3.36 -22.29 -10.52
N ASN A 85 -2.40 -22.47 -11.44
CA ASN A 85 -1.02 -22.69 -11.05
C ASN A 85 -0.37 -21.37 -10.72
N PHE A 86 0.25 -21.29 -9.55
CA PHE A 86 1.01 -20.11 -9.14
C PHE A 86 2.32 -20.02 -9.96
N ALA A 87 2.61 -18.86 -10.51
CA ALA A 87 3.78 -18.64 -11.37
C ALA A 87 5.12 -18.95 -10.67
N PHE A 88 5.12 -18.95 -9.33
CA PHE A 88 6.26 -19.19 -8.45
C PHE A 88 6.14 -20.49 -7.63
N SER A 89 5.30 -21.44 -8.06
CA SER A 89 5.22 -22.75 -7.40
C SER A 89 6.60 -23.43 -7.29
N ASN A 90 6.80 -24.20 -6.23
CA ASN A 90 8.05 -24.89 -5.93
C ASN A 90 9.28 -23.95 -5.76
N CYS A 91 9.05 -22.73 -5.26
CA CYS A 91 10.10 -21.79 -4.83
C CYS A 91 10.15 -21.72 -3.29
N PRO A 92 10.87 -22.63 -2.61
CA PRO A 92 10.78 -22.81 -1.16
C PRO A 92 11.37 -21.66 -0.33
N LEU A 93 12.25 -20.83 -0.90
CA LEU A 93 12.82 -19.68 -0.20
C LEU A 93 11.96 -18.42 -0.28
N MET A 94 10.93 -18.41 -1.14
CA MET A 94 10.06 -17.26 -1.32
C MET A 94 8.95 -17.31 -0.27
N THR A 95 9.02 -16.43 0.73
CA THR A 95 8.05 -16.34 1.83
C THR A 95 7.11 -15.14 1.72
N ALA A 96 7.45 -14.16 0.89
CA ALA A 96 6.66 -12.96 0.68
C ALA A 96 6.86 -12.39 -0.73
N VAL A 97 5.83 -11.73 -1.24
CA VAL A 97 5.90 -10.88 -2.44
C VAL A 97 5.97 -9.43 -1.99
N LYS A 98 6.92 -8.68 -2.54
CA LYS A 98 7.04 -7.24 -2.31
C LYS A 98 6.30 -6.49 -3.43
N ILE A 99 5.43 -5.55 -3.07
CA ILE A 99 4.72 -4.71 -4.04
C ILE A 99 5.17 -3.26 -3.83
N SER A 100 5.52 -2.58 -4.92
CA SER A 100 5.89 -1.17 -4.88
C SER A 100 4.69 -0.30 -4.54
N ILE A 101 4.79 0.46 -3.46
CA ILE A 101 3.78 1.43 -3.03
C ILE A 101 4.25 2.88 -3.24
N SER A 102 5.35 3.05 -3.98
CA SER A 102 5.91 4.36 -4.32
C SER A 102 4.88 5.28 -4.98
N PHE A 103 3.94 4.75 -5.78
CA PHE A 103 2.89 5.58 -6.41
C PHE A 103 2.03 6.33 -5.37
N ALA A 104 1.71 5.68 -4.24
CA ALA A 104 0.87 6.26 -3.19
C ALA A 104 1.65 7.20 -2.25
N VAL A 105 2.98 7.03 -2.15
CA VAL A 105 3.83 7.73 -1.19
C VAL A 105 4.68 8.81 -1.83
N SER A 106 5.40 8.49 -2.90
CA SER A 106 6.46 9.32 -3.46
C SER A 106 5.94 10.64 -4.01
N GLU A 107 4.82 10.63 -4.75
CA GLU A 107 4.24 11.87 -5.30
C GLU A 107 3.85 12.83 -4.16
N ARG A 108 3.16 12.33 -3.14
CA ARG A 108 2.72 13.13 -2.00
C ARG A 108 3.90 13.64 -1.16
N MET A 109 4.95 12.83 -1.03
CA MET A 109 6.19 13.26 -0.38
C MET A 109 6.84 14.45 -1.08
N THR A 110 6.80 14.55 -2.42
CA THR A 110 7.38 15.70 -3.13
C THR A 110 6.73 17.04 -2.78
N ARG A 111 5.47 17.02 -2.32
CA ARG A 111 4.70 18.20 -1.90
C ARG A 111 5.10 18.70 -0.51
N LEU A 112 5.85 17.90 0.25
CA LEU A 112 6.25 18.22 1.62
C LEU A 112 7.62 18.92 1.68
N PRO A 113 7.79 19.88 2.61
CA PRO A 113 9.11 20.43 2.94
C PRO A 113 10.11 19.35 3.32
N HIS A 114 11.40 19.61 3.07
CA HIS A 114 12.47 18.62 3.26
C HIS A 114 12.49 18.01 4.68
N GLU A 115 12.37 18.84 5.72
CA GLU A 115 12.36 18.39 7.12
C GLU A 115 11.21 17.41 7.42
N ARG A 116 10.03 17.66 6.85
CA ARG A 116 8.87 16.78 7.02
C ARG A 116 9.05 15.45 6.29
N ARG A 117 9.61 15.48 5.07
CA ARG A 117 9.96 14.26 4.33
C ARG A 117 10.89 13.37 5.13
N VAL A 118 11.98 13.93 5.68
CA VAL A 118 12.94 13.16 6.49
C VAL A 118 12.24 12.54 7.69
N SER A 119 11.38 13.29 8.39
CA SER A 119 10.60 12.76 9.53
C SER A 119 9.66 11.62 9.15
N VAL A 120 9.04 11.66 7.96
CA VAL A 120 8.15 10.58 7.50
C VAL A 120 8.98 9.36 7.11
N LEU A 121 10.10 9.53 6.40
CA LEU A 121 10.99 8.44 5.99
C LEU A 121 11.59 7.69 7.18
N GLU A 122 12.03 8.41 8.22
CA GLU A 122 12.53 7.76 9.45
C GLU A 122 11.46 6.91 10.15
N ARG A 123 10.21 7.35 10.10
CA ARG A 123 9.09 6.59 10.66
C ARG A 123 8.73 5.38 9.79
N ILE A 124 8.76 5.50 8.46
CA ILE A 124 8.54 4.38 7.53
C ILE A 124 9.48 3.20 7.85
N ARG A 125 10.75 3.48 8.17
CA ARG A 125 11.75 2.45 8.50
C ARG A 125 11.40 1.60 9.73
N ASN A 126 10.50 2.07 10.59
CA ASN A 126 10.08 1.38 11.82
C ASN A 126 8.76 0.64 11.66
N LEU A 127 8.14 0.66 10.47
CA LEU A 127 6.86 0.03 10.23
C LEU A 127 7.01 -1.44 9.84
N LEU A 128 6.08 -2.26 10.33
CA LEU A 128 6.02 -3.67 9.97
C LEU A 128 5.65 -3.82 8.50
N ARG A 129 6.34 -4.74 7.81
CA ARG A 129 6.06 -5.11 6.41
C ARG A 129 6.15 -3.97 5.40
N ILE A 130 6.82 -2.87 5.75
CA ILE A 130 7.15 -1.79 4.81
C ILE A 130 8.67 -1.64 4.77
N GLU A 131 9.23 -1.56 3.57
CA GLU A 131 10.66 -1.41 3.33
C GLU A 131 10.92 -0.14 2.52
N LEU A 132 11.89 0.67 2.97
CA LEU A 132 12.36 1.84 2.25
C LEU A 132 13.71 1.52 1.61
N LEU A 133 13.74 1.51 0.29
CA LEU A 133 14.94 1.29 -0.51
C LEU A 133 15.81 2.56 -0.59
N GLN A 134 17.07 2.38 -0.94
CA GLN A 134 18.06 3.47 -1.02
C GLN A 134 17.74 4.52 -2.09
N ASP A 135 17.04 4.11 -3.15
CA ASP A 135 16.57 4.98 -4.23
C ASP A 135 15.30 5.77 -3.87
N GLY A 136 14.78 5.58 -2.66
CA GLY A 136 13.56 6.22 -2.16
C GLY A 136 12.28 5.47 -2.52
N ASN A 137 12.37 4.32 -3.20
CA ASN A 137 11.21 3.47 -3.42
C ASN A 137 10.74 2.83 -2.12
N VAL A 138 9.42 2.70 -1.99
CA VAL A 138 8.80 2.08 -0.82
C VAL A 138 8.12 0.81 -1.26
N LEU A 139 8.46 -0.31 -0.62
CA LEU A 139 7.88 -1.62 -0.88
C LEU A 139 7.01 -2.05 0.31
N ALA A 140 5.88 -2.69 0.02
CA ALA A 140 5.05 -3.38 0.99
C ALA A 140 5.23 -4.90 0.83
N CYS A 141 5.49 -5.59 1.93
CA CYS A 141 5.79 -7.02 1.96
C CYS A 141 4.53 -7.82 2.33
N PHE A 142 4.06 -8.66 1.42
CA PHE A 142 2.87 -9.50 1.62
C PHE A 142 3.29 -10.96 1.73
N PRO A 143 3.02 -11.61 2.88
CA PRO A 143 3.26 -13.05 3.04
C PRO A 143 2.60 -13.88 1.94
N VAL A 144 3.31 -14.93 1.51
CA VAL A 144 2.79 -15.96 0.63
C VAL A 144 2.38 -17.13 1.49
N VAL A 145 1.09 -17.48 1.46
CA VAL A 145 0.58 -18.67 2.15
C VAL A 145 0.68 -19.83 1.17
N ASN A 146 1.60 -20.76 1.45
CA ASN A 146 1.87 -21.91 0.59
C ASN A 146 1.05 -23.13 1.05
N ARG A 147 0.49 -23.90 0.10
CA ARG A 147 -0.16 -25.18 0.42
C ARG A 147 0.92 -26.20 0.79
N VAL A 148 0.97 -26.64 2.04
CA VAL A 148 1.65 -27.90 2.36
C VAL A 148 0.81 -29.01 1.73
N HIS A 149 1.26 -29.56 0.60
CA HIS A 149 0.69 -30.81 0.09
C HIS A 149 1.09 -31.91 1.08
N ASN A 150 0.20 -32.23 2.02
CA ASN A 150 0.27 -33.51 2.70
C ASN A 150 -0.26 -34.53 1.69
N ASP A 151 0.61 -35.40 1.19
CA ASP A 151 0.30 -36.43 0.19
C ASP A 151 -0.67 -37.54 0.68
N GLU A 152 -1.49 -37.26 1.70
CA GLU A 152 -2.42 -38.21 2.28
C GLU A 152 -3.86 -37.67 2.24
N ALA A 153 -4.64 -38.30 1.35
CA ALA A 153 -6.10 -38.23 1.23
C ALA A 153 -6.72 -36.95 0.65
N GLY A 154 -6.79 -36.88 -0.69
CA GLY A 154 -8.04 -36.99 -1.46
C GLY A 154 -9.31 -36.23 -1.05
N ASP A 155 -9.24 -35.12 -0.32
CA ASP A 155 -10.39 -34.25 -0.06
C ASP A 155 -10.28 -32.95 -0.90
N TYR A 156 -11.07 -32.89 -1.97
CA TYR A 156 -11.28 -31.69 -2.78
C TYR A 156 -12.37 -30.84 -2.12
N SER A 157 -12.09 -30.27 -0.96
CA SER A 157 -12.85 -29.13 -0.45
C SER A 157 -12.17 -27.84 -0.92
N ASP A 158 -12.84 -27.15 -1.86
CA ASP A 158 -12.63 -25.72 -2.13
C ASP A 158 -12.60 -24.98 -0.78
N ASP A 159 -11.53 -24.28 -0.38
CA ASP A 159 -11.64 -22.81 -0.34
C ASP A 159 -10.33 -22.06 0.01
N GLU A 160 -9.19 -22.70 0.24
CA GLU A 160 -7.95 -21.98 0.57
C GLU A 160 -6.94 -22.08 -0.56
N ALA A 161 -6.97 -21.10 -1.46
CA ALA A 161 -6.00 -20.93 -2.54
C ALA A 161 -4.63 -20.53 -1.97
N GLU A 162 -3.56 -21.21 -2.41
CA GLU A 162 -2.20 -20.69 -2.30
C GLU A 162 -2.21 -19.25 -2.82
N GLY A 163 -1.60 -18.29 -2.12
CA GLY A 163 -1.80 -16.90 -2.50
C GLY A 163 -1.07 -15.87 -1.65
N VAL A 164 -0.96 -14.68 -2.22
CA VAL A 164 -0.41 -13.49 -1.54
C VAL A 164 -1.51 -12.88 -0.69
N GLN A 165 -1.27 -12.72 0.61
CA GLN A 165 -2.28 -12.22 1.55
C GLN A 165 -1.70 -11.15 2.47
N ASP A 166 -2.55 -10.23 2.93
CA ASP A 166 -2.21 -9.34 4.04
C ASP A 166 -2.64 -9.95 5.38
N THR A 167 -1.86 -10.90 5.88
CA THR A 167 -2.15 -11.60 7.15
C THR A 167 -2.33 -10.60 8.29
N ASN A 168 -3.45 -10.68 9.02
CA ASN A 168 -3.84 -9.79 10.11
C ASN A 168 -3.96 -8.30 9.74
N ILE A 169 -4.02 -7.93 8.46
CA ILE A 169 -4.15 -6.53 8.00
C ILE A 169 -2.94 -5.69 8.47
N GLU A 170 -1.80 -6.32 8.73
CA GLU A 170 -0.60 -5.63 9.25
C GLU A 170 0.00 -4.67 8.23
N THR A 171 0.08 -5.10 6.96
CA THR A 171 0.65 -4.30 5.88
C THR A 171 -0.24 -3.09 5.59
N ALA A 172 -1.55 -3.30 5.58
CA ALA A 172 -2.55 -2.24 5.51
C ALA A 172 -2.46 -1.26 6.67
N ARG A 173 -2.35 -1.71 7.92
CA ARG A 173 -2.18 -0.79 9.06
C ARG A 173 -0.92 0.06 8.91
N SER A 174 0.21 -0.55 8.55
CA SER A 174 1.45 0.19 8.32
C SER A 174 1.31 1.20 7.18
N LEU A 175 0.79 0.79 6.03
CA LEU A 175 0.58 1.69 4.89
C LEU A 175 -0.37 2.85 5.25
N HIS A 176 -1.46 2.55 5.95
CA HIS A 176 -2.39 3.57 6.41
C HIS A 176 -1.71 4.60 7.31
N GLN A 177 -0.87 4.16 8.25
CA GLN A 177 -0.07 5.08 9.09
C GLN A 177 0.84 5.99 8.25
N VAL A 178 1.48 5.45 7.20
CA VAL A 178 2.29 6.27 6.27
C VAL A 178 1.42 7.33 5.59
N LEU A 179 0.29 6.92 5.00
CA LEU A 179 -0.60 7.81 4.25
C LEU A 179 -1.22 8.89 5.16
N GLN A 180 -1.55 8.54 6.40
CA GLN A 180 -2.04 9.48 7.42
C GLN A 180 -0.97 10.49 7.82
N MET A 181 0.26 10.05 8.07
CA MET A 181 1.33 10.98 8.42
C MET A 181 1.62 11.98 7.29
N ILE A 182 1.59 11.51 6.04
CA ILE A 182 1.74 12.37 4.87
C ILE A 182 0.55 13.33 4.78
N ALA A 183 -0.69 12.85 4.93
CA ALA A 183 -1.90 13.68 4.92
C ALA A 183 -1.84 14.77 6.00
N PHE A 184 -1.38 14.42 7.19
CA PHE A 184 -1.25 15.36 8.31
C PHE A 184 -0.28 16.49 7.97
N HIS A 185 0.86 16.14 7.37
CA HIS A 185 1.82 17.16 6.93
C HIS A 185 1.29 17.98 5.75
N GLU A 186 0.64 17.36 4.77
CA GLU A 186 -0.01 18.08 3.67
C GLU A 186 -1.07 19.06 4.18
N LEU A 187 -1.89 18.69 5.16
CA LEU A 187 -2.90 19.57 5.76
C LEU A 187 -2.28 20.73 6.54
N LYS A 188 -1.19 20.47 7.27
CA LYS A 188 -0.51 21.51 8.04
C LYS A 188 0.15 22.56 7.14
N GLU A 189 0.64 22.13 5.97
CA GLU A 189 1.25 23.00 4.97
C GLU A 189 0.22 23.60 4.00
N SER A 190 -0.97 22.99 3.87
CA SER A 190 -2.03 23.48 3.01
C SER A 190 -2.70 24.73 3.57
N SER A 191 -2.88 25.71 2.70
CA SER A 191 -3.69 26.89 2.99
C SER A 191 -5.12 26.55 3.37
N ILE A 192 -5.61 25.30 3.24
CA ILE A 192 -6.94 24.86 3.68
C ILE A 192 -7.24 25.21 5.14
N VAL A 193 -6.29 25.07 6.08
CA VAL A 193 -6.53 25.50 7.47
C VAL A 193 -6.69 27.02 7.55
N ILE A 194 -5.95 27.76 6.73
CA ILE A 194 -6.00 29.23 6.62
C ILE A 194 -7.28 29.69 5.91
N GLU A 195 -7.70 29.03 4.83
CA GLU A 195 -8.88 29.28 4.01
C GLU A 195 -10.17 28.90 4.76
N LEU A 196 -10.18 27.78 5.51
CA LEU A 196 -11.28 27.43 6.41
C LEU A 196 -11.41 28.45 7.55
N ALA A 197 -10.29 28.92 8.10
CA ALA A 197 -10.28 30.03 9.05
C ALA A 197 -10.80 31.34 8.41
N MET A 198 -10.47 31.63 7.14
CA MET A 198 -10.95 32.80 6.40
C MET A 198 -12.42 32.68 5.96
N TRP A 199 -12.92 31.50 5.61
CA TRP A 199 -14.31 31.23 5.24
C TRP A 199 -15.25 31.49 6.43
N LYS A 200 -14.85 31.07 7.64
CA LYS A 200 -15.58 31.37 8.87
C LYS A 200 -15.67 32.88 9.14
N SER A 201 -14.59 33.63 8.89
CA SER A 201 -14.56 35.10 9.00
C SER A 201 -15.52 35.82 8.05
N ARG A 202 -16.00 35.18 6.97
CA ARG A 202 -16.98 35.78 6.04
C ARG A 202 -18.43 35.51 6.43
N ILE A 203 -18.69 34.49 7.25
CA ILE A 203 -20.03 34.17 7.76
C ILE A 203 -20.38 35.06 8.96
N ASP A 204 -19.40 35.33 9.83
CA ASP A 204 -19.54 36.32 10.90
C ASP A 204 -19.32 37.72 10.33
N GLY A 205 -20.42 38.40 9.98
CA GLY A 205 -20.41 39.70 9.32
C GLY A 205 -19.57 40.78 10.03
N ASP A 206 -18.80 41.50 9.21
CA ASP A 206 -18.40 42.90 9.38
C ASP A 206 -17.60 43.30 10.64
N ARG A 207 -16.69 42.45 11.13
CA ARG A 207 -15.68 42.88 12.11
C ARG A 207 -14.25 42.64 11.63
N ALA A 208 -13.48 43.72 11.65
CA ALA A 208 -12.18 43.88 11.02
C ALA A 208 -11.12 42.87 11.46
N ARG A 209 -10.22 42.61 10.51
CA ARG A 209 -8.93 41.94 10.60
C ARG A 209 -8.10 42.40 11.81
N ALA A 210 -7.81 41.48 12.72
CA ALA A 210 -6.55 41.45 13.48
C ALA A 210 -6.31 40.09 14.18
N ASP A 211 -7.34 39.39 14.66
CA ASP A 211 -7.15 38.21 15.55
C ASP A 211 -8.02 36.99 15.18
N CYS A 212 -8.03 36.58 13.91
CA CYS A 212 -8.78 35.37 13.51
C CYS A 212 -8.04 34.07 13.89
N ARG A 213 -7.80 33.84 15.19
CA ARG A 213 -7.69 32.49 15.76
C ARG A 213 -9.06 32.07 16.27
N VAL A 214 -10.02 31.94 15.36
CA VAL A 214 -11.34 31.43 15.72
C VAL A 214 -11.35 29.92 15.52
N PRO A 215 -11.61 29.12 16.56
CA PRO A 215 -11.59 27.67 16.48
C PRO A 215 -12.63 27.18 15.47
N ILE A 216 -12.25 26.24 14.60
CA ILE A 216 -13.18 25.60 13.65
C ILE A 216 -14.28 24.89 14.47
N PRO A 217 -15.58 25.01 14.12
CA PRO A 217 -16.64 24.31 14.84
C PRO A 217 -16.44 22.79 14.81
N ASP A 218 -16.76 22.10 15.90
CA ASP A 218 -16.52 20.66 16.01
C ASP A 218 -17.17 19.81 14.91
N PRO A 219 -18.38 20.10 14.40
CA PRO A 219 -18.95 19.35 13.27
C PRO A 219 -18.11 19.45 12.00
N ALA A 220 -17.54 20.64 11.72
CA ALA A 220 -16.69 20.86 10.55
C ALA A 220 -15.30 20.23 10.76
N LYS A 221 -14.73 20.31 11.98
CA LYS A 221 -13.52 19.58 12.34
C LYS A 221 -13.72 18.07 12.13
N SER A 222 -14.82 17.51 12.64
CA SER A 222 -15.14 16.09 12.50
C SER A 222 -15.29 15.67 11.04
N LEU A 223 -15.97 16.46 10.20
CA LEU A 223 -16.10 16.17 8.77
C LEU A 223 -14.77 16.24 8.03
N ILE A 224 -13.90 17.20 8.34
CA ILE A 224 -12.55 17.29 7.76
C ILE A 224 -11.69 16.12 8.24
N MET A 225 -11.75 15.77 9.53
CA MET A 225 -11.06 14.63 10.09
C MET A 225 -11.55 13.32 9.47
N GLU A 226 -12.85 13.17 9.26
CA GLU A 226 -13.44 12.00 8.58
C GLU A 226 -13.00 11.93 7.11
N TYR A 227 -13.09 13.04 6.37
CA TYR A 227 -12.65 13.14 4.98
C TYR A 227 -11.15 12.83 4.81
N CYS A 228 -10.33 13.24 5.78
CA CYS A 228 -8.89 12.98 5.76
C CYS A 228 -8.48 11.67 6.46
N GLY A 229 -9.43 10.83 6.91
CA GLY A 229 -9.14 9.53 7.53
C GLY A 229 -8.54 9.59 8.93
N PHE A 230 -8.79 10.67 9.68
CA PHE A 230 -8.37 10.90 11.08
C PHE A 230 -9.49 10.70 12.12
N ALA A 231 -10.72 10.38 11.69
CA ALA A 231 -11.84 10.13 12.61
C ALA A 231 -11.50 9.03 13.63
N GLY A 232 -11.67 9.31 14.93
CA GLY A 232 -11.36 8.39 16.03
C GLY A 232 -9.88 8.34 16.47
N PHE A 233 -8.97 8.98 15.73
CA PHE A 233 -7.54 9.00 16.03
C PHE A 233 -7.08 10.32 16.69
N LEU A 234 -7.60 11.45 16.21
CA LEU A 234 -7.44 12.74 16.86
C LEU A 234 -8.74 13.10 17.57
N THR A 235 -8.72 13.22 18.89
CA THR A 235 -9.82 13.85 19.61
C THR A 235 -9.76 15.35 19.39
N PRO A 236 -10.89 16.02 19.09
CA PRO A 236 -10.94 17.48 19.14
C PRO A 236 -10.44 17.93 20.50
N ALA A 237 -9.50 18.89 20.54
CA ALA A 237 -9.18 19.56 21.79
C ALA A 237 -10.49 20.20 22.28
N ILE A 238 -11.04 19.66 23.37
CA ILE A 238 -12.22 20.22 24.02
C ILE A 238 -11.76 21.56 24.59
N GLU A 239 -12.08 22.65 23.91
CA GLU A 239 -11.84 24.00 24.41
C GLU A 239 -12.90 24.30 25.46
N GLY A 240 -12.58 24.03 26.73
CA GLY A 240 -13.38 24.44 27.88
C GLY A 240 -13.52 23.37 28.97
N ALA A 241 -12.62 23.44 29.95
CA ALA A 241 -12.90 23.11 31.35
C ALA A 241 -12.51 24.33 32.19
#